data_AF-A0A4Z2DUQ5-F1
#
_entry.id   AF-A0A4Z2DUQ5-F1
#
_cell.length_a   1.000
_cell.length_b   1.000
_cell.length_c   1.000
_cell.angle_alpha   90.00
_cell.angle_beta   90.00
_cell.angle_gamma   90.00
#
_symmetry.space_group_name_H-M   'P 1'
#
loop_
_entity.id
_entity.type
_entity.pdbx_description
1 polymer ?
#
loop_
_entity_poly.entity_id
_entity_poly.type
_entity_poly.pdbx_seq_one_letter_code
_entity_poly.pdbx_strand_id
1 'polypeptide(L)'
;MANFARLIKIMVNLLYLLNEVFTSPSYHLKDIQLEEVNDVNIRYPVILIHGIGGTQALCRPTDKQSHKKPFTIWVKMLYFILPEKLLPYMGLVYDPKTKRTTERGLCDVEFPGWGDTWASEYISTEKYQVTSYMKRLVDSLTKDKFFIRNKTLRGAPYDFRRAPNENAEYFVKLKELVEETYANGENRPVYLLGHSLGSLYSMHFLKQQNKRWKYKYIKGFISVAAPFGGSVESLYTEACGYNFGIPFRSPLAFRAIERSFPSMAFLLPDPRVWPANEQLIITPKRNYSAHDMEVFFKDIYFPQVVLVSENQTHE
;
A
#
# COMPACT_ATOMS: atom_id res chain seq x y z
N MET A 1 -21.58 10.06 -22.89
CA MET A 1 -20.35 9.24 -22.72
C MET A 1 -19.10 9.85 -23.37
N ALA A 2 -19.16 10.38 -24.61
CA ALA A 2 -17.99 10.96 -25.31
C ALA A 2 -17.29 12.12 -24.56
N ASN A 3 -18.06 13.05 -23.97
CA ASN A 3 -17.49 14.16 -23.19
C ASN A 3 -16.77 13.69 -21.91
N PHE A 4 -17.20 12.57 -21.34
CA PHE A 4 -16.63 12.02 -20.11
C PHE A 4 -15.29 11.34 -20.37
N ALA A 5 -15.20 10.53 -21.42
CA ALA A 5 -13.96 9.92 -21.87
C ALA A 5 -12.91 10.98 -22.25
N ARG A 6 -13.34 12.09 -22.86
CA ARG A 6 -12.48 13.24 -23.19
C ARG A 6 -11.93 13.92 -21.94
N LEU A 7 -12.75 14.09 -20.89
CA LEU A 7 -12.34 14.63 -19.59
C LEU A 7 -11.30 13.73 -18.89
N ILE A 8 -11.52 12.40 -18.89
CA ILE A 8 -10.56 11.45 -18.32
C ILE A 8 -9.23 11.52 -19.07
N LYS A 9 -9.24 11.60 -20.41
CA LYS A 9 -8.02 11.70 -21.21
C LYS A 9 -7.26 13.01 -20.94
N ILE A 10 -7.96 14.13 -20.83
CA ILE A 10 -7.35 15.42 -20.46
C ILE A 10 -6.75 15.34 -19.06
N MET A 11 -7.42 14.70 -18.12
CA MET A 11 -6.92 14.55 -16.75
C MET A 11 -5.71 13.61 -16.67
N VAL A 12 -5.69 12.49 -17.39
CA VAL A 12 -4.51 11.61 -17.47
C VAL A 12 -3.32 12.37 -18.05
N ASN A 13 -3.54 13.20 -19.07
CA ASN A 13 -2.50 14.06 -19.62
C ASN A 13 -2.06 15.16 -18.63
N LEU A 14 -2.99 15.73 -17.86
CA LEU A 14 -2.67 16.70 -16.81
C LEU A 14 -1.91 16.06 -15.65
N LEU A 15 -2.31 14.88 -15.20
CA LEU A 15 -1.60 14.09 -14.20
C LEU A 15 -0.22 13.68 -14.71
N TYR A 16 -0.07 13.37 -15.99
CA TYR A 16 1.24 13.11 -16.59
C TYR A 16 2.12 14.36 -16.57
N LEU A 17 1.59 15.51 -17.00
CA LEU A 17 2.28 16.81 -16.94
C LEU A 17 2.64 17.18 -15.49
N LEU A 18 1.73 16.99 -14.54
CA LEU A 18 1.94 17.26 -13.13
C LEU A 18 2.94 16.26 -12.53
N ASN A 19 2.94 14.99 -12.94
CA ASN A 19 3.95 14.03 -12.49
C ASN A 19 5.34 14.39 -13.04
N GLU A 20 5.45 14.93 -14.26
CA GLU A 20 6.72 15.47 -14.76
C GLU A 20 7.16 16.77 -14.07
N VAL A 21 6.21 17.56 -13.56
CA VAL A 21 6.47 18.85 -12.87
C VAL A 21 6.67 18.71 -11.36
N PHE A 22 6.03 17.72 -10.72
CA PHE A 22 6.01 17.50 -9.26
C PHE A 22 6.68 16.18 -8.84
N THR A 23 7.19 15.38 -9.77
CA THR A 23 8.32 14.53 -9.38
C THR A 23 9.41 15.50 -8.94
N SER A 24 9.80 15.37 -7.66
CA SER A 24 11.09 15.88 -7.15
C SER A 24 12.08 15.93 -8.29
N PRO A 25 12.89 17.03 -8.45
CA PRO A 25 13.89 17.12 -9.49
C PRO A 25 14.53 15.76 -9.56
N SER A 26 14.39 15.11 -10.72
CA SER A 26 14.75 13.72 -10.91
C SER A 26 16.08 13.60 -10.20
N TYR A 27 16.17 12.85 -9.09
CA TYR A 27 17.47 12.58 -8.52
C TYR A 27 18.21 12.00 -9.71
N HIS A 28 19.15 12.77 -10.24
CA HIS A 28 19.85 12.42 -11.46
C HIS A 28 20.71 11.23 -11.02
N LEU A 29 20.12 10.04 -11.08
CA LEU A 29 20.77 8.75 -10.89
C LEU A 29 21.88 8.54 -11.93
N LYS A 30 22.13 9.53 -12.80
CA LYS A 30 23.28 9.60 -13.72
C LYS A 30 24.61 9.44 -12.98
N ASP A 31 24.68 9.77 -11.69
CA ASP A 31 25.94 9.69 -10.92
C ASP A 31 26.04 8.44 -10.02
N ILE A 32 25.03 7.56 -10.00
CA ILE A 32 25.21 6.23 -9.39
C ILE A 32 25.71 5.29 -10.49
N GLN A 33 27.03 5.17 -10.61
CA GLN A 33 27.62 3.99 -11.23
C GLN A 33 27.27 2.79 -10.36
N LEU A 34 26.18 2.10 -10.72
CA LEU A 34 25.96 0.75 -10.25
C LEU A 34 27.09 -0.09 -10.85
N GLU A 35 28.05 -0.51 -10.04
CA GLU A 35 28.97 -1.55 -10.45
C GLU A 35 28.11 -2.77 -10.83
N GLU A 36 28.13 -3.16 -12.10
CA GLU A 36 27.69 -4.49 -12.50
C GLU A 36 28.67 -5.47 -11.86
N VAL A 37 28.37 -5.87 -10.63
CA VAL A 37 29.05 -6.98 -10.00
C VAL A 37 28.73 -8.18 -10.88
N ASN A 38 29.73 -8.63 -11.64
CA ASN A 38 29.73 -9.88 -12.37
C ASN A 38 29.74 -11.04 -11.36
N ASP A 39 28.65 -11.17 -10.59
CA ASP A 39 28.50 -12.25 -9.63
C ASP A 39 28.04 -13.50 -10.39
N VAL A 40 28.95 -14.45 -10.44
CA VAL A 40 28.82 -15.71 -11.14
C VAL A 40 27.77 -16.57 -10.41
N ASN A 41 26.61 -16.72 -11.06
CA ASN A 41 25.70 -17.87 -11.01
C ASN A 41 24.72 -18.15 -9.85
N ILE A 42 24.61 -17.35 -8.77
CA ILE A 42 23.55 -17.61 -7.77
C ILE A 42 22.50 -16.50 -7.75
N ARG A 43 21.38 -16.77 -8.41
CA ARG A 43 20.14 -15.99 -8.32
C ARG A 43 19.22 -16.58 -7.25
N TYR A 44 18.52 -15.72 -6.54
CA TYR A 44 17.56 -16.07 -5.50
C TYR A 44 16.17 -15.59 -5.91
N PRO A 45 15.11 -16.38 -5.69
CA PRO A 45 13.75 -15.95 -5.96
C PRO A 45 13.36 -14.72 -5.13
N VAL A 46 12.39 -13.94 -5.61
CA VAL A 46 11.92 -12.70 -4.98
C VAL A 46 10.40 -12.70 -4.89
N ILE A 47 9.88 -12.33 -3.73
CA ILE A 47 8.45 -12.01 -3.53
C ILE A 47 8.32 -10.51 -3.26
N LEU A 48 7.51 -9.85 -4.07
CA LEU A 48 7.20 -8.42 -3.97
C LEU A 48 5.95 -8.22 -3.08
N ILE A 49 6.09 -7.37 -2.07
CA ILE A 49 5.04 -7.01 -1.12
C ILE A 49 4.82 -5.49 -1.21
N HIS A 50 3.68 -5.10 -1.77
CA HIS A 50 3.37 -3.72 -2.12
C HIS A 50 3.07 -2.83 -0.90
N GLY A 51 3.13 -1.51 -1.09
CA GLY A 51 2.68 -0.52 -0.10
C GLY A 51 1.17 -0.29 -0.13
N ILE A 52 0.71 0.71 0.62
CA ILE A 52 -0.69 1.13 0.61
C ILE A 52 -1.10 1.57 -0.81
N GLY A 53 -2.24 1.09 -1.31
CA GLY A 53 -2.68 1.37 -2.68
C GLY A 53 -1.88 0.70 -3.80
N GLY A 54 -0.86 -0.10 -3.48
CA GLY A 54 0.12 -0.63 -4.44
C GLY A 54 -0.29 -1.89 -5.23
N THR A 55 -1.58 -2.19 -5.29
CA THR A 55 -2.12 -3.27 -6.13
C THR A 55 -3.52 -2.90 -6.59
N GLN A 56 -4.03 -3.57 -7.63
CA GLN A 56 -5.42 -3.43 -8.06
C GLN A 56 -6.40 -3.95 -7.00
N ALA A 57 -7.63 -3.40 -7.00
CA ALA A 57 -8.75 -3.94 -6.23
C ALA A 57 -10.02 -4.01 -7.10
N LEU A 58 -10.75 -5.10 -6.92
CA LEU A 58 -12.00 -5.41 -7.59
C LEU A 58 -13.15 -5.33 -6.58
N CYS A 59 -14.28 -4.81 -7.03
CA CYS A 59 -15.54 -4.97 -6.33
C CYS A 59 -16.21 -6.24 -6.82
N ARG A 60 -16.48 -7.18 -5.92
CA ARG A 60 -17.50 -8.21 -6.09
C ARG A 60 -18.83 -7.64 -5.55
N PRO A 61 -19.81 -7.35 -6.41
CA PRO A 61 -21.05 -6.70 -5.96
C PRO A 61 -21.85 -7.59 -5.00
N THR A 62 -22.39 -7.00 -3.94
CA THR A 62 -23.36 -7.67 -3.07
C THR A 62 -24.79 -7.57 -3.64
N ASP A 63 -25.76 -8.21 -3.00
CA ASP A 63 -27.18 -8.11 -3.38
C ASP A 63 -27.75 -6.69 -3.30
N LYS A 64 -27.05 -5.78 -2.62
CA LYS A 64 -27.41 -4.36 -2.53
C LYS A 64 -27.08 -3.59 -3.82
N GLN A 65 -26.43 -4.22 -4.80
CA GLN A 65 -26.10 -3.60 -6.09
C GLN A 65 -26.94 -4.14 -7.25
N SER A 66 -27.20 -3.25 -8.22
CA SER A 66 -27.76 -3.60 -9.53
C SER A 66 -26.74 -4.29 -10.44
N HIS A 67 -25.46 -3.94 -10.31
CA HIS A 67 -24.37 -4.60 -11.03
C HIS A 67 -24.18 -6.03 -10.52
N LYS A 68 -24.13 -7.00 -11.43
CA LYS A 68 -23.98 -8.43 -11.10
C LYS A 68 -22.60 -9.01 -11.41
N LYS A 69 -21.74 -8.26 -12.11
CA LYS A 69 -20.39 -8.72 -12.50
C LYS A 69 -19.32 -7.98 -11.71
N PRO A 70 -18.22 -8.65 -11.33
CA PRO A 70 -17.07 -7.98 -10.73
C PRO A 70 -16.52 -6.85 -11.60
N PHE A 71 -16.05 -5.77 -10.98
CA PHE A 71 -15.46 -4.64 -11.70
C PHE A 71 -14.32 -4.00 -10.91
N THR A 72 -13.32 -3.48 -11.62
CA THR A 72 -12.21 -2.73 -11.00
C THR A 72 -12.74 -1.52 -10.24
N ILE A 73 -12.29 -1.32 -9.01
CA ILE A 73 -12.56 -0.11 -8.21
C ILE A 73 -11.30 0.65 -7.90
N TRP A 74 -10.16 -0.04 -7.83
CA TRP A 74 -8.87 0.59 -7.57
C TRP A 74 -7.83 0.03 -8.55
N VAL A 75 -7.09 0.86 -9.26
CA VAL A 75 -7.20 2.32 -9.40
C VAL A 75 -8.08 2.65 -10.61
N LYS A 76 -9.15 3.42 -10.39
CA LYS A 76 -9.98 4.00 -11.46
C LYS A 76 -9.89 5.51 -11.46
N MET A 77 -9.51 6.09 -12.60
CA MET A 77 -9.39 7.54 -12.79
C MET A 77 -10.67 8.30 -12.41
N LEU A 78 -11.84 7.67 -12.58
CA LEU A 78 -13.12 8.22 -12.14
C LEU A 78 -13.12 8.70 -10.68
N TYR A 79 -12.53 7.93 -9.76
CA TYR A 79 -12.57 8.24 -8.34
C TYR A 79 -11.62 9.36 -7.93
N PHE A 80 -10.71 9.78 -8.81
CA PHE A 80 -9.93 11.00 -8.60
C PHE A 80 -10.72 12.26 -8.99
N ILE A 81 -11.74 12.10 -9.85
CA ILE A 81 -12.70 13.18 -10.15
C ILE A 81 -13.82 13.17 -9.12
N LEU A 82 -14.28 12.02 -8.65
CA LEU A 82 -15.42 11.88 -7.73
C LEU A 82 -15.06 10.96 -6.56
N PRO A 83 -14.14 11.37 -5.67
CA PRO A 83 -13.65 10.50 -4.58
C PRO A 83 -14.73 10.12 -3.58
N GLU A 84 -15.75 10.97 -3.41
CA GLU A 84 -16.87 10.71 -2.51
C GLU A 84 -17.66 9.46 -2.95
N LYS A 85 -17.62 9.14 -4.26
CA LYS A 85 -18.25 7.93 -4.81
C LYS A 85 -17.47 6.66 -4.51
N LEU A 86 -16.21 6.73 -4.04
CA LEU A 86 -15.42 5.55 -3.72
C LEU A 86 -15.78 4.97 -2.34
N LEU A 87 -16.13 5.84 -1.39
CA LEU A 87 -16.42 5.47 -0.01
C LEU A 87 -17.45 4.32 0.13
N PRO A 88 -18.60 4.32 -0.58
CA PRO A 88 -19.57 3.23 -0.46
C PRO A 88 -19.08 1.87 -0.97
N TYR A 89 -18.10 1.84 -1.89
CA TYR A 89 -17.59 0.61 -2.50
C TYR A 89 -16.35 0.06 -1.79
N MET A 90 -15.44 0.95 -1.39
CA MET A 90 -14.11 0.55 -0.90
C MET A 90 -13.90 0.86 0.58
N GLY A 91 -14.70 1.77 1.14
CA GLY A 91 -14.54 2.18 2.53
C GLY A 91 -14.94 1.10 3.52
N LEU A 92 -14.26 1.09 4.66
CA LEU A 92 -14.57 0.19 5.77
C LEU A 92 -15.39 0.91 6.85
N VAL A 93 -16.02 0.12 7.70
CA VAL A 93 -16.67 0.56 8.93
C VAL A 93 -15.96 -0.13 10.10
N TYR A 94 -15.42 0.66 11.02
CA TYR A 94 -14.84 0.15 12.26
C TYR A 94 -15.92 -0.02 13.33
N ASP A 95 -15.99 -1.21 13.92
CA ASP A 95 -16.83 -1.49 15.07
C ASP A 95 -15.99 -1.45 16.35
N PRO A 96 -16.20 -0.47 17.25
CA PRO A 96 -15.43 -0.33 18.48
C PRO A 96 -15.67 -1.48 19.48
N LYS A 97 -16.76 -2.25 19.35
CA LYS A 97 -17.05 -3.40 20.23
C LYS A 97 -16.20 -4.60 19.84
N THR A 98 -16.19 -4.95 18.56
CA THR A 98 -15.41 -6.08 18.05
C THR A 98 -13.95 -5.71 17.75
N LYS A 99 -13.64 -4.41 17.74
CA LYS A 99 -12.35 -3.83 17.34
C LYS A 99 -11.91 -4.28 15.95
N ARG A 100 -12.87 -4.46 15.05
CA ARG A 100 -12.64 -4.94 13.68
C ARG A 100 -13.37 -4.07 12.68
N THR A 101 -12.94 -4.17 11.44
CA THR A 101 -13.55 -3.54 10.30
C THR A 101 -14.38 -4.51 9.49
N THR A 102 -15.50 -4.01 8.98
CA THR A 102 -16.33 -4.70 8.00
C THR A 102 -16.46 -3.86 6.74
N GLU A 103 -16.79 -4.50 5.63
CA GLU A 103 -17.17 -3.78 4.41
C GLU A 103 -18.40 -2.90 4.67
N ARG A 104 -18.51 -1.77 3.97
CA ARG A 104 -19.73 -0.92 3.98
C ARG A 104 -20.93 -1.60 3.31
N GLY A 105 -20.69 -2.65 2.53
CA GLY A 105 -21.71 -3.59 2.09
C GLY A 105 -22.19 -3.41 0.66
N LEU A 106 -21.63 -2.51 -0.15
CA LEU A 106 -21.86 -2.54 -1.60
C LEU A 106 -20.95 -3.55 -2.30
N CYS A 107 -19.71 -3.71 -1.83
CA CYS A 107 -18.75 -4.65 -2.41
C CYS A 107 -18.18 -5.55 -1.33
N ASP A 108 -17.92 -6.79 -1.71
CA ASP A 108 -16.82 -7.55 -1.13
C ASP A 108 -15.58 -7.23 -1.98
N VAL A 109 -14.59 -6.60 -1.36
CA VAL A 109 -13.41 -6.11 -2.09
C VAL A 109 -12.37 -7.21 -2.19
N GLU A 110 -11.92 -7.47 -3.41
CA GLU A 110 -10.94 -8.50 -3.72
C GLU A 110 -9.66 -7.89 -4.30
N PHE A 111 -8.52 -8.49 -3.96
CA PHE A 111 -7.20 -8.06 -4.40
C PHE A 111 -6.60 -9.16 -5.29
N PRO A 112 -6.71 -9.04 -6.63
CA PRO A 112 -6.33 -10.10 -7.55
C PRO A 112 -4.81 -10.19 -7.74
N GLY A 113 -4.38 -11.21 -8.46
CA GLY A 113 -2.98 -11.38 -8.85
C GLY A 113 -2.11 -12.11 -7.82
N TRP A 114 -2.71 -12.91 -6.94
CA TRP A 114 -1.96 -13.72 -5.99
C TRP A 114 -0.90 -14.59 -6.68
N GLY A 115 0.36 -14.46 -6.27
CA GLY A 115 1.50 -15.18 -6.83
C GLY A 115 2.11 -14.51 -8.07
N ASP A 116 1.38 -13.68 -8.80
CA ASP A 116 1.87 -12.99 -10.00
C ASP A 116 2.16 -11.51 -9.71
N THR A 117 2.89 -10.83 -10.59
CA THR A 117 3.31 -9.44 -10.41
C THR A 117 2.40 -8.42 -11.07
N TRP A 118 1.57 -8.83 -12.03
CA TRP A 118 0.84 -7.90 -12.91
C TRP A 118 -0.05 -6.90 -12.16
N ALA A 119 -0.64 -7.29 -11.03
CA ALA A 119 -1.56 -6.46 -10.25
C ALA A 119 -0.85 -5.31 -9.52
N SER A 120 0.44 -5.45 -9.22
CA SER A 120 1.30 -4.42 -8.63
C SER A 120 2.24 -3.77 -9.66
N GLU A 121 2.39 -4.33 -10.86
CA GLU A 121 3.10 -3.67 -11.96
C GLU A 121 2.36 -2.41 -12.41
N TYR A 122 1.06 -2.56 -12.69
CA TYR A 122 0.14 -1.46 -12.94
C TYR A 122 -1.03 -1.55 -11.98
N ILE A 123 -1.25 -0.50 -11.20
CA ILE A 123 -2.34 -0.45 -10.23
C ILE A 123 -3.69 -0.10 -10.87
N SER A 124 -3.73 0.16 -12.18
CA SER A 124 -4.96 0.35 -12.97
C SER A 124 -5.03 -0.67 -14.11
N THR A 125 -6.23 -1.19 -14.36
CA THR A 125 -6.51 -2.10 -15.49
C THR A 125 -6.25 -1.46 -16.85
N GLU A 126 -6.37 -0.15 -16.94
CA GLU A 126 -6.15 0.67 -18.12
C GLU A 126 -4.66 0.92 -18.41
N LYS A 127 -3.78 0.57 -17.46
CA LYS A 127 -2.30 0.59 -17.59
C LYS A 127 -1.74 1.94 -18.07
N TYR A 128 -2.32 3.05 -17.59
CA TYR A 128 -1.74 4.37 -17.83
C TYR A 128 -0.34 4.46 -17.21
N GLN A 129 0.59 5.19 -17.84
CA GLN A 129 1.95 5.33 -17.32
C GLN A 129 2.01 5.89 -15.90
N VAL A 130 1.10 6.82 -15.55
CA VAL A 130 0.97 7.37 -14.19
C VAL A 130 0.55 6.33 -13.13
N THR A 131 0.02 5.19 -13.57
CA THR A 131 -0.39 4.06 -12.70
C THR A 131 0.64 2.93 -12.71
N SER A 132 1.80 3.14 -13.33
CA SER A 132 2.94 2.25 -13.23
C SER A 132 3.52 2.33 -11.83
N TYR A 133 3.57 1.19 -11.13
CA TYR A 133 4.07 1.13 -9.75
C TYR A 133 5.33 0.26 -9.67
N MET A 134 5.20 -1.08 -9.67
CA MET A 134 6.36 -1.98 -9.65
C MET A 134 6.86 -2.38 -11.05
N LYS A 135 6.24 -1.89 -12.13
CA LYS A 135 6.57 -2.30 -13.52
C LYS A 135 8.06 -2.19 -13.85
N ARG A 136 8.69 -1.06 -13.53
CA ARG A 136 10.11 -0.81 -13.84
C ARG A 136 11.04 -1.78 -13.12
N LEU A 137 10.75 -2.07 -11.85
CA LEU A 137 11.49 -3.06 -11.06
C LEU A 137 11.36 -4.46 -11.67
N VAL A 138 10.13 -4.88 -11.95
CA VAL A 138 9.85 -6.20 -12.54
C VAL A 138 10.50 -6.33 -13.92
N ASP A 139 10.43 -5.30 -14.76
CA ASP A 139 11.10 -5.28 -16.07
C ASP A 139 12.61 -5.38 -15.95
N SER A 140 13.21 -4.70 -14.97
CA SER A 140 14.65 -4.79 -14.74
C SER A 140 15.08 -6.19 -14.31
N LEU A 141 14.34 -6.82 -13.39
CA LEU A 141 14.63 -8.18 -12.93
C LEU A 141 14.44 -9.21 -14.05
N THR A 142 13.37 -9.09 -14.83
CA THR A 142 13.01 -10.06 -15.87
C THR A 142 13.90 -9.99 -17.13
N LYS A 143 14.87 -9.07 -17.18
CA LYS A 143 15.98 -9.13 -18.15
C LYS A 143 16.86 -10.36 -17.95
N ASP A 144 16.99 -10.83 -16.71
CA ASP A 144 17.64 -12.08 -16.38
C ASP A 144 16.61 -13.23 -16.43
N LYS A 145 16.95 -14.28 -17.19
CA LYS A 145 16.06 -15.44 -17.46
C LYS A 145 15.69 -16.23 -16.20
N PHE A 146 16.43 -16.06 -15.10
CA PHE A 146 16.07 -16.67 -13.83
C PHE A 146 14.78 -16.08 -13.26
N PHE A 147 14.53 -14.77 -13.41
CA PHE A 147 13.36 -14.11 -12.84
C PHE A 147 12.16 -14.24 -13.77
N ILE A 148 11.32 -15.23 -13.49
CA ILE A 148 10.12 -15.55 -14.26
C ILE A 148 8.92 -15.15 -13.41
N ARG A 149 8.08 -14.24 -13.95
CA ARG A 149 6.81 -13.83 -13.33
C ARG A 149 5.98 -15.07 -12.98
N ASN A 150 5.30 -15.04 -11.83
CA ASN A 150 4.50 -16.14 -11.30
C ASN A 150 5.28 -17.46 -11.04
N LYS A 151 6.63 -17.43 -11.02
CA LYS A 151 7.43 -18.62 -10.70
C LYS A 151 8.53 -18.33 -9.69
N THR A 152 9.55 -17.56 -10.08
CA THR A 152 10.69 -17.16 -9.23
C THR A 152 10.64 -15.68 -8.87
N LEU A 153 9.85 -14.89 -9.59
CA LEU A 153 9.46 -13.53 -9.23
C LEU A 153 7.95 -13.50 -9.02
N ARG A 154 7.51 -13.30 -7.77
CA ARG A 154 6.10 -13.39 -7.36
C ARG A 154 5.61 -12.08 -6.75
N GLY A 155 4.31 -11.84 -6.82
CA GLY A 155 3.64 -10.80 -6.04
C GLY A 155 2.75 -11.39 -4.97
N ALA A 156 2.64 -10.70 -3.83
CA ALA A 156 1.78 -11.09 -2.72
C ALA A 156 0.78 -9.95 -2.39
N PRO A 157 -0.24 -9.74 -3.24
CA PRO A 157 -1.25 -8.71 -3.02
C PRO A 157 -2.09 -8.99 -1.78
N TYR A 158 -2.43 -7.93 -1.05
CA TYR A 158 -3.23 -7.99 0.17
C TYR A 158 -4.20 -6.83 0.28
N ASP A 159 -5.13 -6.94 1.22
CA ASP A 159 -6.02 -5.83 1.57
C ASP A 159 -5.25 -4.73 2.30
N PHE A 160 -4.72 -3.79 1.53
CA PHE A 160 -3.95 -2.67 2.04
C PHE A 160 -4.77 -1.66 2.85
N ARG A 161 -6.11 -1.78 2.87
CA ARG A 161 -6.97 -0.91 3.69
C ARG A 161 -6.85 -1.29 5.17
N ARG A 162 -6.59 -2.57 5.45
CA ARG A 162 -6.49 -3.15 6.79
C ARG A 162 -5.05 -3.14 7.29
N ALA A 163 -4.89 -3.17 8.62
CA ALA A 163 -3.61 -3.38 9.27
C ALA A 163 -3.32 -4.90 9.44
N PRO A 164 -2.09 -5.31 9.78
CA PRO A 164 -1.71 -6.73 9.86
C PRO A 164 -2.63 -7.59 10.73
N ASN A 165 -3.10 -7.07 11.87
CA ASN A 165 -4.01 -7.76 12.79
C ASN A 165 -5.32 -8.24 12.14
N GLU A 166 -5.76 -7.61 11.06
CA GLU A 166 -6.98 -7.98 10.32
C GLU A 166 -6.70 -8.71 9.00
N ASN A 167 -5.45 -9.11 8.75
CA ASN A 167 -5.00 -9.82 7.55
C ASN A 167 -4.37 -11.20 7.90
N ALA A 168 -4.89 -11.91 8.91
CA ALA A 168 -4.29 -13.16 9.37
C ALA A 168 -4.16 -14.24 8.27
N GLU A 169 -5.19 -14.38 7.42
CA GLU A 169 -5.17 -15.33 6.30
C GLU A 169 -4.08 -15.01 5.26
N TYR A 170 -3.79 -13.72 5.04
CA TYR A 170 -2.71 -13.31 4.15
C TYR A 170 -1.36 -13.89 4.60
N PHE A 171 -1.08 -13.90 5.90
CA PHE A 171 0.20 -14.42 6.41
C PHE A 171 0.32 -15.94 6.31
N VAL A 172 -0.80 -16.67 6.42
CA VAL A 172 -0.85 -18.11 6.15
C VAL A 172 -0.49 -18.36 4.68
N LYS A 173 -1.19 -17.68 3.77
CA LYS A 173 -0.94 -17.81 2.32
C LYS A 173 0.46 -17.33 1.93
N LEU A 174 0.99 -16.28 2.55
CA LEU A 174 2.34 -15.78 2.28
C LEU A 174 3.40 -16.81 2.66
N LYS A 175 3.20 -17.55 3.74
CA LYS A 175 4.08 -18.66 4.11
C LYS A 175 4.10 -19.75 3.04
N GLU A 176 2.93 -20.17 2.58
CA GLU A 176 2.78 -21.14 1.49
C GLU A 176 3.45 -20.64 0.20
N LEU A 177 3.24 -19.36 -0.14
CA LEU A 177 3.86 -18.74 -1.30
C LEU A 177 5.38 -18.74 -1.20
N VAL A 178 5.96 -18.48 -0.01
CA VAL A 178 7.42 -18.57 0.20
C VAL A 178 7.92 -19.99 -0.04
N GLU A 179 7.23 -21.00 0.49
CA GLU A 179 7.63 -22.41 0.36
C GLU A 179 7.52 -22.89 -1.10
N GLU A 180 6.47 -22.48 -1.82
CA GLU A 180 6.31 -22.74 -3.25
C GLU A 180 7.40 -22.03 -4.07
N THR A 181 7.68 -20.77 -3.77
CA THR A 181 8.69 -19.95 -4.47
C THR A 181 10.10 -20.51 -4.26
N TYR A 182 10.39 -21.03 -3.06
CA TYR A 182 11.62 -21.76 -2.75
C TYR A 182 11.78 -23.01 -3.64
N ALA A 183 10.72 -23.84 -3.76
CA ALA A 183 10.75 -25.03 -4.60
C ALA A 183 10.91 -24.67 -6.09
N ASN A 184 10.18 -23.66 -6.57
CA ASN A 184 10.26 -23.13 -7.93
C ASN A 184 11.64 -22.55 -8.27
N GLY A 185 12.35 -22.05 -7.26
CA GLY A 185 13.68 -21.47 -7.35
C GLY A 185 14.83 -22.45 -7.11
N GLU A 186 14.64 -23.74 -7.43
CA GLU A 186 15.66 -24.79 -7.24
C GLU A 186 16.08 -24.96 -5.77
N ASN A 187 15.12 -24.87 -4.85
CA ASN A 187 15.36 -24.94 -3.41
C ASN A 187 16.31 -23.86 -2.88
N ARG A 188 16.32 -22.69 -3.52
CA ARG A 188 17.06 -21.52 -3.05
C ARG A 188 16.18 -20.66 -2.14
N PRO A 189 16.74 -20.13 -1.03
CA PRO A 189 16.00 -19.26 -0.12
C PRO A 189 15.55 -17.97 -0.82
N VAL A 190 14.44 -17.41 -0.37
CA VAL A 190 13.69 -16.34 -1.04
C VAL A 190 14.02 -14.98 -0.42
N TYR A 191 14.15 -13.95 -1.25
CA TYR A 191 14.12 -12.56 -0.79
C TYR A 191 12.67 -12.06 -0.67
N LEU A 192 12.34 -11.48 0.47
CA LEU A 192 11.13 -10.66 0.59
C LEU A 192 11.51 -9.22 0.30
N LEU A 193 10.83 -8.58 -0.65
CA LEU A 193 10.99 -7.16 -0.94
C LEU A 193 9.71 -6.44 -0.56
N GLY A 194 9.76 -5.72 0.56
CA GLY A 194 8.69 -4.84 1.01
C GLY A 194 8.91 -3.42 0.53
N HIS A 195 7.86 -2.76 0.06
CA HIS A 195 7.85 -1.32 -0.18
C HIS A 195 6.86 -0.62 0.75
N SER A 196 7.28 0.45 1.42
CA SER A 196 6.42 1.26 2.29
C SER A 196 5.68 0.38 3.32
N LEU A 197 4.34 0.42 3.37
CA LEU A 197 3.52 -0.45 4.22
C LEU A 197 3.85 -1.95 4.06
N GLY A 198 4.22 -2.39 2.85
CA GLY A 198 4.61 -3.77 2.57
C GLY A 198 5.83 -4.23 3.36
N SER A 199 6.72 -3.31 3.73
CA SER A 199 7.86 -3.60 4.61
C SER A 199 7.42 -3.90 6.04
N LEU A 200 6.40 -3.20 6.54
CA LEU A 200 5.84 -3.48 7.86
C LEU A 200 5.11 -4.83 7.87
N TYR A 201 4.36 -5.14 6.81
CA TYR A 201 3.76 -6.47 6.61
C TYR A 201 4.81 -7.58 6.55
N SER A 202 5.91 -7.35 5.83
CA SER A 202 7.04 -8.29 5.76
C SER A 202 7.67 -8.52 7.13
N MET A 203 7.88 -7.44 7.90
CA MET A 203 8.43 -7.52 9.25
C MET A 203 7.50 -8.28 10.19
N HIS A 204 6.20 -7.95 10.18
CA HIS A 204 5.18 -8.63 10.97
C HIS A 204 5.14 -10.13 10.67
N PHE A 205 5.12 -10.49 9.38
CA PHE A 205 5.20 -11.89 8.95
C PHE A 205 6.44 -12.61 9.48
N LEU A 206 7.63 -12.00 9.32
CA LEU A 206 8.90 -12.60 9.75
C LEU A 206 9.01 -12.75 11.26
N LYS A 207 8.38 -11.88 12.06
CA LYS A 207 8.31 -12.00 13.53
C LYS A 207 7.51 -13.22 13.97
N GLN A 208 6.47 -13.59 13.22
CA GLN A 208 5.63 -14.76 13.49
C GLN A 208 6.29 -16.11 13.15
N GLN A 209 7.33 -16.12 12.30
CA GLN A 209 7.99 -17.36 11.90
C GLN A 209 9.12 -17.76 12.84
N ASN A 210 9.21 -19.06 13.12
CA ASN A 210 10.31 -19.61 13.93
C ASN A 210 11.66 -19.53 13.18
N LYS A 211 12.75 -19.57 13.95
CA LYS A 211 14.13 -19.44 13.46
C LYS A 211 14.49 -20.48 12.39
N ARG A 212 14.11 -21.75 12.60
CA ARG A 212 14.39 -22.85 11.67
C ARG A 212 13.75 -22.63 10.30
N TRP A 213 12.49 -22.18 10.29
CA TRP A 213 11.79 -21.87 9.05
C TRP A 213 12.46 -20.71 8.32
N LYS A 214 12.76 -19.60 9.03
CA LYS A 214 13.44 -18.45 8.42
C LYS A 214 14.79 -18.81 7.81
N TYR A 215 15.60 -19.61 8.52
CA TYR A 215 16.92 -20.02 8.04
C TYR A 215 16.87 -20.94 6.82
N LYS A 216 15.78 -21.71 6.66
CA LYS A 216 15.57 -22.56 5.48
C LYS A 216 15.07 -21.76 4.28
N TYR A 217 14.08 -20.90 4.50
CA TYR A 217 13.28 -20.34 3.39
C TYR A 217 13.59 -18.89 3.04
N ILE A 218 14.19 -18.10 3.94
CA ILE A 218 14.39 -16.66 3.74
C ILE A 218 15.87 -16.36 3.56
N LYS A 219 16.23 -15.80 2.40
CA LYS A 219 17.60 -15.37 2.11
C LYS A 219 17.89 -14.02 2.75
N GLY A 220 16.92 -13.12 2.69
CA GLY A 220 17.01 -11.79 3.25
C GLY A 220 15.71 -11.02 3.08
N PHE A 221 15.64 -9.87 3.75
CA PHE A 221 14.54 -8.93 3.67
C PHE A 221 15.07 -7.60 3.13
N ILE A 222 14.58 -7.20 1.96
CA ILE A 222 14.88 -5.92 1.31
C ILE A 222 13.73 -4.98 1.64
N SER A 223 14.03 -3.94 2.41
CA SER A 223 13.06 -2.96 2.87
C SER A 223 13.26 -1.65 2.12
N VAL A 224 12.28 -1.22 1.34
CA VAL A 224 12.32 0.02 0.56
C VAL A 224 11.35 1.04 1.16
N ALA A 225 11.86 2.19 1.57
CA ALA A 225 11.07 3.31 2.12
C ALA A 225 10.10 2.89 3.25
N ALA A 226 10.57 2.06 4.19
CA ALA A 226 9.72 1.53 5.26
C ALA A 226 9.46 2.55 6.37
N PRO A 227 8.20 2.84 6.70
CA PRO A 227 7.84 3.72 7.81
C PRO A 227 7.86 2.95 9.14
N PHE A 228 9.02 2.43 9.57
CA PHE A 228 9.12 1.62 10.81
C PHE A 228 8.67 2.35 12.07
N GLY A 229 8.84 3.67 12.13
CA GLY A 229 8.33 4.51 13.21
C GLY A 229 7.01 5.21 12.88
N GLY A 230 6.31 4.81 11.82
CA GLY A 230 5.19 5.59 11.27
C GLY A 230 5.64 6.75 10.38
N SER A 231 4.68 7.57 9.96
CA SER A 231 4.90 8.68 9.02
C SER A 231 4.09 9.92 9.41
N VAL A 232 4.67 11.11 9.28
CA VAL A 232 3.93 12.38 9.41
C VAL A 232 2.88 12.56 8.31
N GLU A 233 3.05 11.88 7.16
CA GLU A 233 2.10 11.94 6.05
C GLU A 233 0.76 11.26 6.39
N SER A 234 0.78 10.20 7.21
CA SER A 234 -0.46 9.57 7.68
C SER A 234 -1.23 10.54 8.57
N LEU A 235 -0.53 11.26 9.45
CA LEU A 235 -1.12 12.28 10.32
C LEU A 235 -1.72 13.44 9.51
N TYR A 236 -0.99 13.92 8.49
CA TYR A 236 -1.50 14.91 7.55
C TYR A 236 -2.75 14.42 6.80
N THR A 237 -2.74 13.18 6.31
CA THR A 237 -3.87 12.58 5.62
C THR A 237 -5.09 12.46 6.53
N GLU A 238 -4.89 12.03 7.77
CA GLU A 238 -5.95 11.95 8.77
C GLU A 238 -6.52 13.35 9.11
N ALA A 239 -5.69 14.40 9.12
CA ALA A 239 -6.09 15.76 9.41
C ALA A 239 -6.82 16.44 8.24
N CYS A 240 -6.15 16.49 7.09
CA CYS A 240 -6.48 17.33 5.94
C CYS A 240 -7.01 16.55 4.74
N GLY A 241 -6.79 15.23 4.72
CA GLY A 241 -6.91 14.39 3.55
C GLY A 241 -5.72 14.54 2.59
N TYR A 242 -5.59 13.61 1.65
CA TYR A 242 -4.55 13.66 0.62
C TYR A 242 -5.16 13.50 -0.80
N ASN A 243 -4.93 14.48 -1.66
CA ASN A 243 -5.49 14.48 -3.02
C ASN A 243 -4.51 13.95 -4.08
N PHE A 244 -3.41 13.30 -3.70
CA PHE A 244 -2.42 12.76 -4.64
C PHE A 244 -1.85 13.81 -5.61
N GLY A 245 -1.78 15.07 -5.18
CA GLY A 245 -1.26 16.18 -5.99
C GLY A 245 -2.23 16.72 -7.05
N ILE A 246 -3.52 16.38 -6.98
CA ILE A 246 -4.53 16.81 -7.97
C ILE A 246 -4.99 18.26 -7.69
N PRO A 247 -4.67 19.24 -8.55
CA PRO A 247 -4.86 20.65 -8.22
C PRO A 247 -6.32 21.10 -8.19
N PHE A 248 -7.22 20.42 -8.92
CA PHE A 248 -8.63 20.79 -9.03
C PHE A 248 -9.53 20.03 -8.05
N ARG A 249 -8.96 19.27 -7.11
CA ARG A 249 -9.71 18.57 -6.05
C ARG A 249 -9.15 18.83 -4.67
N SER A 250 -10.04 19.18 -3.76
CA SER A 250 -9.70 19.39 -2.35
C SER A 250 -9.26 18.06 -1.71
N PRO A 251 -8.16 18.06 -0.93
CA PRO A 251 -7.77 16.89 -0.14
C PRO A 251 -8.88 16.41 0.81
N LEU A 252 -9.70 17.32 1.33
CA LEU A 252 -10.84 16.99 2.19
C LEU A 252 -11.87 16.06 1.53
N ALA A 253 -11.94 16.04 0.20
CA ALA A 253 -12.83 15.16 -0.54
C ALA A 253 -12.41 13.67 -0.45
N PHE A 254 -11.13 13.41 -0.21
CA PHE A 254 -10.56 12.06 -0.04
C PHE A 254 -10.53 11.61 1.42
N ARG A 255 -10.49 12.57 2.36
CA ARG A 255 -10.33 12.29 3.79
C ARG A 255 -11.29 11.24 4.34
N ALA A 256 -12.53 11.19 3.87
CA ALA A 256 -13.52 10.22 4.37
C ALA A 256 -13.18 8.76 3.98
N ILE A 257 -12.67 8.52 2.77
CA ILE A 257 -12.22 7.18 2.37
C ILE A 257 -10.89 6.83 3.06
N GLU A 258 -9.97 7.79 3.17
CA GLU A 258 -8.67 7.58 3.81
C GLU A 258 -8.81 7.24 5.29
N ARG A 259 -9.59 8.02 6.04
CA ARG A 259 -9.95 7.76 7.44
C ARG A 259 -10.66 6.43 7.67
N SER A 260 -11.21 5.84 6.61
CA SER A 260 -11.88 4.54 6.72
C SER A 260 -10.90 3.37 6.70
N PHE A 261 -9.62 3.57 6.40
CA PHE A 261 -8.63 2.50 6.31
C PHE A 261 -7.83 2.38 7.61
N PRO A 262 -7.97 1.28 8.38
CA PRO A 262 -7.15 1.04 9.56
C PRO A 262 -5.64 1.11 9.31
N SER A 263 -5.17 0.81 8.08
CA SER A 263 -3.76 0.96 7.74
C SER A 263 -3.23 2.39 7.85
N MET A 264 -4.08 3.41 7.75
CA MET A 264 -3.68 4.81 7.98
C MET A 264 -3.37 5.07 9.46
N ALA A 265 -4.22 4.55 10.36
CA ALA A 265 -3.97 4.58 11.80
C ALA A 265 -2.69 3.82 12.18
N PHE A 266 -2.44 2.68 11.51
CA PHE A 266 -1.25 1.86 11.73
C PHE A 266 0.06 2.56 11.33
N LEU A 267 -0.05 3.58 10.47
CA LEU A 267 1.09 4.36 9.99
C LEU A 267 1.28 5.65 10.77
N LEU A 268 0.55 5.87 11.88
CA LEU A 268 0.74 7.05 12.72
C LEU A 268 2.14 7.05 13.37
N PRO A 269 2.73 8.23 13.61
CA PRO A 269 4.02 8.36 14.30
C PRO A 269 4.04 7.63 15.65
N ASP A 270 4.99 6.73 15.83
CA ASP A 270 5.14 5.92 17.04
C ASP A 270 5.92 6.68 18.12
N PRO A 271 5.35 6.95 19.31
CA PRO A 271 6.01 7.69 20.38
C PRO A 271 7.29 7.03 20.93
N ARG A 272 7.55 5.75 20.61
CA ARG A 272 8.80 5.05 20.95
C ARG A 272 9.96 5.42 20.02
N VAL A 273 9.66 5.90 18.82
CA VAL A 273 10.64 6.35 17.82
C VAL A 273 10.72 7.87 17.76
N TRP A 274 9.57 8.55 17.86
CA TRP A 274 9.48 10.01 17.75
C TRP A 274 9.62 10.68 19.13
N PRO A 275 10.60 11.59 19.32
CA PRO A 275 10.78 12.31 20.58
C PRO A 275 9.59 13.20 20.95
N ALA A 276 9.30 13.32 22.25
CA ALA A 276 8.20 14.16 22.74
C ALA A 276 8.38 15.66 22.45
N ASN A 277 9.62 16.13 22.26
CA ASN A 277 9.89 17.53 21.93
C ASN A 277 9.77 17.84 20.43
N GLU A 278 9.68 16.82 19.56
CA GLU A 278 9.50 17.03 18.13
C GLU A 278 8.04 17.36 17.79
N GLN A 279 7.81 18.57 17.28
CA GLN A 279 6.48 19.04 16.94
C GLN A 279 6.14 18.61 15.51
N LEU A 280 5.12 17.77 15.36
CA LEU A 280 4.69 17.20 14.09
C LEU A 280 3.58 18.04 13.44
N ILE A 281 2.67 18.59 14.25
CA ILE A 281 1.64 19.53 13.80
C ILE A 281 1.77 20.82 14.57
N ILE A 282 1.87 21.92 13.84
CA ILE A 282 1.98 23.27 14.39
C ILE A 282 0.72 24.03 13.99
N THR A 283 0.03 24.62 14.97
CA THR A 283 -1.15 25.46 14.76
C THR A 283 -1.00 26.77 15.51
N PRO A 284 -1.80 27.81 15.21
CA PRO A 284 -1.74 29.07 15.96
C PRO A 284 -2.05 28.94 17.46
N LYS A 285 -2.73 27.87 17.90
CA LYS A 285 -3.20 27.68 19.28
C LYS A 285 -2.43 26.61 20.05
N ARG A 286 -1.98 25.56 19.36
CA ARG A 286 -1.35 24.38 19.97
C ARG A 286 -0.46 23.65 18.97
N ASN A 287 0.64 23.10 19.47
CA ASN A 287 1.48 22.17 18.73
C ASN A 287 1.27 20.74 19.27
N TYR A 288 1.44 19.75 18.40
CA TYR A 288 1.24 18.34 18.71
C TYR A 288 2.48 17.54 18.32
N SER A 289 2.94 16.71 19.24
CA SER A 289 3.97 15.68 19.03
C SER A 289 3.32 14.30 18.81
N ALA A 290 4.14 13.26 18.54
CA ALA A 290 3.68 11.87 18.55
C ALA A 290 3.06 11.42 19.89
N HIS A 291 3.32 12.14 20.98
CA HIS A 291 2.79 11.85 22.32
C HIS A 291 1.43 12.52 22.57
N ASP A 292 0.98 13.39 21.66
CA ASP A 292 -0.28 14.15 21.78
C ASP A 292 -1.43 13.55 20.95
N MET A 293 -1.27 12.37 20.37
CA MET A 293 -2.20 11.81 19.37
C MET A 293 -3.65 11.72 19.87
N GLU A 294 -3.87 11.30 21.12
CA GLU A 294 -5.22 11.24 21.68
C GLU A 294 -5.91 12.60 21.67
N VAL A 295 -5.19 13.65 22.05
CA VAL A 295 -5.76 15.01 22.11
C VAL A 295 -5.91 15.59 20.71
N PHE A 296 -4.91 15.40 19.85
CA PHE A 296 -4.97 15.79 18.45
C PHE A 296 -6.23 15.25 17.75
N PHE A 297 -6.52 13.96 17.94
CA PHE A 297 -7.67 13.32 17.30
C PHE A 297 -9.02 13.75 17.86
N LYS A 298 -9.08 14.15 19.14
CA LYS A 298 -10.25 14.83 19.71
C LYS A 298 -10.44 16.20 19.06
N ASP A 299 -9.37 16.98 18.91
CA ASP A 299 -9.41 18.35 18.37
C ASP A 299 -9.83 18.41 16.89
N ILE A 300 -9.61 17.34 16.12
CA ILE A 300 -10.08 17.22 14.72
C ILE A 300 -11.40 16.43 14.57
N TYR A 301 -12.11 16.17 15.68
CA TYR A 301 -13.38 15.45 15.74
C TYR A 301 -13.31 14.04 15.11
N PHE A 302 -12.21 13.32 15.36
CA PHE A 302 -12.00 11.95 14.89
C PHE A 302 -11.36 11.04 15.95
N PRO A 303 -11.91 10.96 17.19
CA PRO A 303 -11.27 10.24 18.30
C PRO A 303 -11.19 8.72 18.10
N GLN A 304 -12.00 8.14 17.21
CA GLN A 304 -12.06 6.69 16.99
C GLN A 304 -10.75 6.08 16.48
N VAL A 305 -9.89 6.86 15.83
CA VAL A 305 -8.63 6.36 15.28
C VAL A 305 -7.65 5.95 16.36
N VAL A 306 -7.76 6.53 17.57
CA VAL A 306 -6.95 6.14 18.73
C VAL A 306 -7.25 4.68 19.09
N LEU A 307 -8.53 4.31 19.12
CA LEU A 307 -8.95 2.92 19.37
C LEU A 307 -8.49 1.96 18.27
N VAL A 308 -8.46 2.43 17.02
CA VAL A 308 -7.96 1.65 15.88
C VAL A 308 -6.46 1.42 16.01
N SER A 309 -5.69 2.46 16.31
CA SER A 309 -4.23 2.41 16.47
C SER A 309 -3.81 1.56 17.66
N GLU A 310 -4.45 1.70 18.82
CA GLU A 310 -4.15 0.88 20.01
C GLU A 310 -4.40 -0.62 19.79
N ASN A 311 -5.38 -0.95 18.94
CA ASN A 311 -5.69 -2.34 18.60
C ASN A 311 -4.72 -2.95 17.56
N GLN A 312 -3.88 -2.12 16.97
CA GLN A 312 -2.85 -2.55 16.03
C GLN A 312 -1.55 -2.61 16.80
N THR A 313 -1.05 -3.81 17.03
CA THR A 313 0.22 -3.95 17.73
C THR A 313 1.33 -3.35 16.87
N HIS A 314 1.82 -2.17 17.27
CA HIS A 314 3.13 -1.71 16.85
C HIS A 314 4.15 -2.60 17.60
N GLU A 315 4.39 -3.81 17.10
CA GLU A 315 5.42 -4.71 17.66
C GLU A 315 6.79 -4.40 17.12
#